data_AF-A0A7S2X0P4-F1
#
_entry.id   AF-A0A7S2X0P4-F1
#
_cell.length_a   1.000
_cell.length_b   1.000
_cell.length_c   1.000
_cell.angle_alpha   90.00
_cell.angle_beta   90.00
_cell.angle_gamma   90.00
#
_symmetry.space_group_name_H-M   'P 1'
#
loop_
_entity.id
_entity.type
_entity.pdbx_description
1 polymer ?
#
loop_
_entity_poly.entity_id
_entity_poly.type
_entity_poly.pdbx_seq_one_letter_code
_entity_poly.pdbx_strand_id
1 'polypeptide(L)'
;PTSVHAILDWIPRTFADAGLLVCDYLGPHDGFGVTMMKTLGDRGCPLLAIEDFPSCTEIERRYAEHSWSKCTALTMADTYYLNLDDEKFEDVERKELFDEYEDWHSMCCHYTFTWALCRRSSAAPGKLEEAAAVLPRRRLRGPGYPISRQTYRLEVVGAAAEEASLNGAPGRWGLDACISDGALCLFGGFGKGLGGGHQRLNDVVRIDVRRLNGGDALDVRREPPSNVQKEDQKALRRMYHSISAAPGGFFIFGGRAGPQQGYNDVIRVRCGAADAPS
;
A
#
# COMPACT_ATOMS: atom_id res chain seq x y z
N PRO A 1 9.20 26.38 6.82
CA PRO A 1 10.56 26.04 7.35
C PRO A 1 11.07 27.03 8.41
N THR A 2 11.08 28.34 8.14
CA THR A 2 11.71 29.38 8.99
C THR A 2 11.20 29.40 10.44
N SER A 3 9.89 29.22 10.66
CA SER A 3 9.31 29.21 12.01
C SER A 3 9.70 27.99 12.85
N VAL A 4 9.90 26.83 12.21
CA VAL A 4 10.34 25.60 12.90
C VAL A 4 11.80 25.73 13.32
N HIS A 5 12.64 26.28 12.44
CA HIS A 5 14.06 26.51 12.73
C HIS A 5 14.24 27.45 13.93
N ALA A 6 13.41 28.49 14.06
CA ALA A 6 13.45 29.39 15.21
C ALA A 6 13.22 28.65 16.55
N ILE A 7 12.32 27.65 16.59
CA ILE A 7 12.08 26.84 17.78
C ILE A 7 13.27 25.90 18.04
N LEU A 8 13.77 25.24 16.98
CA LEU A 8 14.92 24.34 17.08
C LEU A 8 16.19 25.05 17.55
N ASP A 9 16.32 26.33 17.24
CA ASP A 9 17.39 27.20 17.72
C ASP A 9 17.16 27.72 19.14
N TRP A 10 15.92 28.08 19.45
CA TRP A 10 15.57 28.70 20.73
C TRP A 10 15.70 27.72 21.89
N ILE A 11 15.31 26.44 21.70
CA ILE A 11 15.36 25.43 22.77
C ILE A 11 16.80 25.23 23.28
N PRO A 12 17.80 24.87 22.45
CA PRO A 12 19.17 24.67 22.92
C PRO A 12 19.82 25.96 23.42
N ARG A 13 19.34 27.15 23.00
CA ARG A 13 19.78 28.45 23.53
C ARG A 13 19.27 28.73 24.94
N THR A 14 18.04 28.29 25.23
CA THR A 14 17.31 28.63 26.46
C THR A 14 17.54 27.60 27.56
N PHE A 15 17.56 26.31 27.22
CA PHE A 15 17.67 25.22 28.19
C PHE A 15 19.06 24.60 28.15
N ALA A 16 19.63 24.34 29.33
CA ALA A 16 20.91 23.64 29.44
C ALA A 16 20.78 22.15 29.08
N ASP A 17 19.64 21.53 29.47
CA ASP A 17 19.28 20.15 29.19
C ASP A 17 17.80 20.10 28.77
N ALA A 18 17.52 19.61 27.56
CA ALA A 18 16.15 19.41 27.08
C ALA A 18 16.06 18.22 26.12
N GLY A 19 14.86 17.64 26.06
CA GLY A 19 14.49 16.62 25.09
C GLY A 19 13.26 17.05 24.31
N LEU A 20 13.22 16.67 23.03
CA LEU A 20 12.08 16.90 22.15
C LEU A 20 11.68 15.57 21.51
N LEU A 21 10.38 15.29 21.50
CA LEU A 21 9.79 14.15 20.79
C LEU A 21 8.79 14.71 19.76
N VAL A 22 8.96 14.35 18.51
CA VAL A 22 8.15 14.85 17.39
C VAL A 22 7.73 13.69 16.51
N CYS A 23 6.46 13.70 16.12
CA CYS A 23 5.97 12.90 15.00
C CYS A 23 5.89 13.79 13.77
N ASP A 24 6.45 13.35 12.65
CA ASP A 24 6.47 14.10 11.39
C ASP A 24 6.17 13.15 10.22
N TYR A 25 6.02 13.71 9.04
CA TYR A 25 5.73 12.99 7.80
C TYR A 25 6.99 12.87 6.93
N LEU A 26 7.07 11.80 6.13
CA LEU A 26 8.19 11.48 5.25
C LEU A 26 7.72 11.12 3.84
N GLY A 27 8.66 11.03 2.90
CA GLY A 27 8.46 10.39 1.59
C GLY A 27 7.39 11.04 0.70
N PRO A 28 7.50 12.34 0.34
CA PRO A 28 6.42 13.05 -0.36
C PRO A 28 6.16 12.61 -1.81
N HIS A 29 7.01 11.76 -2.40
CA HIS A 29 7.06 11.56 -3.85
C HIS A 29 6.67 10.16 -4.33
N ASP A 30 6.46 9.19 -3.43
CA ASP A 30 5.95 7.89 -3.84
C ASP A 30 4.41 7.89 -3.94
N GLY A 31 3.83 6.74 -4.33
CA GLY A 31 2.38 6.63 -4.52
C GLY A 31 1.56 6.97 -3.27
N PHE A 32 2.06 6.63 -2.08
CA PHE A 32 1.39 6.98 -0.83
C PHE A 32 1.64 8.46 -0.50
N GLY A 33 2.89 8.91 -0.58
CA GLY A 33 3.30 10.29 -0.30
C GLY A 33 2.52 11.33 -1.09
N VAL A 34 2.40 11.14 -2.41
CA VAL A 34 1.65 12.06 -3.29
C VAL A 34 0.18 12.16 -2.86
N THR A 35 -0.43 11.02 -2.53
CA THR A 35 -1.83 10.96 -2.07
C THR A 35 -1.99 11.66 -0.73
N MET A 36 -1.07 11.42 0.21
CA MET A 36 -1.03 12.05 1.54
C MET A 36 -0.92 13.57 1.43
N MET A 37 0.03 14.07 0.62
CA MET A 37 0.26 15.49 0.37
C MET A 37 -1.00 16.19 -0.15
N LYS A 38 -1.61 15.62 -1.21
CA LYS A 38 -2.86 16.14 -1.78
C LYS A 38 -3.98 16.16 -0.74
N THR A 39 -4.19 15.03 -0.07
CA THR A 39 -5.30 14.83 0.87
C THR A 39 -5.24 15.79 2.06
N LEU A 40 -4.06 16.04 2.62
CA LEU A 40 -3.88 16.99 3.71
C LEU A 40 -3.97 18.44 3.22
N GLY A 41 -3.45 18.73 2.02
CA GLY A 41 -3.61 20.02 1.36
C GLY A 41 -5.08 20.39 1.12
N ASP A 42 -5.87 19.47 0.58
CA ASP A 42 -7.31 19.64 0.32
C ASP A 42 -8.12 19.89 1.60
N ARG A 43 -7.60 19.46 2.77
CA ARG A 43 -8.18 19.71 4.10
C ARG A 43 -7.68 21.00 4.76
N GLY A 44 -6.83 21.78 4.08
CA GLY A 44 -6.26 23.02 4.62
C GLY A 44 -5.10 22.79 5.60
N CYS A 45 -4.47 21.61 5.58
CA CYS A 45 -3.33 21.26 6.45
C CYS A 45 -2.09 20.88 5.61
N PRO A 46 -1.55 21.78 4.76
CA PRO A 46 -0.42 21.44 3.90
C PRO A 46 0.84 21.12 4.72
N LEU A 47 1.59 20.10 4.29
CA LEU A 47 2.86 19.71 4.89
C LEU A 47 3.99 20.60 4.34
N LEU A 48 4.21 21.74 4.99
CA LEU A 48 5.09 22.80 4.47
C LEU A 48 6.60 22.52 4.54
N ALA A 49 7.03 21.51 5.30
CA ALA A 49 8.45 21.24 5.57
C ALA A 49 8.92 19.87 5.08
N ILE A 50 8.02 19.03 4.57
CA ILE A 50 8.34 17.65 4.17
C ILE A 50 9.27 17.60 2.95
N GLU A 51 9.18 18.58 2.06
CA GLU A 51 10.07 18.72 0.90
C GLU A 51 11.53 19.01 1.30
N ASP A 52 11.72 19.76 2.40
CA ASP A 52 13.06 20.09 2.90
C ASP A 52 13.67 18.93 3.69
N PHE A 53 12.83 18.09 4.31
CA PHE A 53 13.22 17.00 5.19
C PHE A 53 12.48 15.68 4.86
N PRO A 54 12.62 15.13 3.64
CA PRO A 54 11.81 14.01 3.15
C PRO A 54 12.15 12.64 3.76
N SER A 55 13.28 12.49 4.46
CA SER A 55 13.61 11.23 5.16
C SER A 55 14.13 11.47 6.58
N CYS A 56 14.13 10.40 7.37
CA CYS A 56 14.71 10.39 8.72
C CYS A 56 16.16 10.91 8.73
N THR A 57 16.93 10.74 7.65
CA THR A 57 18.32 11.23 7.57
C THR A 57 18.38 12.76 7.50
N GLU A 58 17.61 13.40 6.63
CA GLU A 58 17.57 14.87 6.58
C GLU A 58 16.83 15.50 7.78
N ILE A 59 15.92 14.77 8.43
CA ILE A 59 15.44 15.17 9.78
C ILE A 59 16.61 15.20 10.77
N GLU A 60 17.40 14.13 10.89
CA GLU A 60 18.55 14.11 11.81
C GLU A 60 19.55 15.22 11.49
N ARG A 61 19.82 15.46 10.20
CA ARG A 61 20.67 16.56 9.73
C ARG A 61 20.14 17.92 10.20
N ARG A 62 18.83 18.16 10.08
CA ARG A 62 18.19 19.41 10.54
C ARG A 62 18.52 19.71 12.00
N TYR A 63 18.36 18.71 12.88
CA TYR A 63 18.65 18.92 14.30
C TYR A 63 20.15 19.14 14.56
N ALA A 64 21.03 18.43 13.84
CA ALA A 64 22.48 18.62 13.96
C ALA A 64 22.90 20.06 13.57
N GLU A 65 22.28 20.64 12.53
CA GLU A 65 22.52 22.02 12.10
C GLU A 65 22.07 23.06 13.15
N HIS A 66 21.10 22.71 13.99
CA HIS A 66 20.54 23.57 15.04
C HIS A 66 21.12 23.34 16.44
N SER A 67 22.38 22.86 16.53
CA SER A 67 23.11 22.68 17.80
C SER A 67 22.50 21.67 18.77
N TRP A 68 21.75 20.69 18.27
CA TRP A 68 21.30 19.55 19.08
C TRP A 68 22.43 18.53 19.20
N SER A 69 22.73 18.11 20.43
CA SER A 69 23.80 17.15 20.72
C SER A 69 23.51 15.74 20.18
N LYS A 70 22.23 15.36 20.09
CA LYS A 70 21.81 14.07 19.57
C LYS A 70 20.43 14.20 18.94
N CYS A 71 20.22 13.51 17.82
CA CYS A 71 18.91 13.33 17.21
C CYS A 71 18.84 11.93 16.62
N THR A 72 17.69 11.27 16.77
CA THR A 72 17.40 10.01 16.11
C THR A 72 15.99 10.06 15.58
N ALA A 73 15.84 9.66 14.31
CA ALA A 73 14.56 9.55 13.64
C ALA A 73 14.40 8.12 13.08
N LEU A 74 13.26 7.50 13.36
CA LEU A 74 12.86 6.20 12.86
C LEU A 74 11.50 6.28 12.20
N THR A 75 11.31 5.52 11.13
CA THR A 75 9.94 5.35 10.60
C THR A 75 9.08 4.60 11.62
N MET A 76 7.77 4.77 11.56
CA MET A 76 6.86 3.90 12.32
C MET A 76 7.05 2.43 11.92
N ALA A 77 7.43 2.15 10.66
CA ALA A 77 7.74 0.79 10.21
C ALA A 77 8.98 0.22 10.92
N ASP A 78 10.07 1.00 11.01
CA ASP A 78 11.26 0.59 11.78
C ASP A 78 10.91 0.35 13.25
N THR A 79 10.02 1.17 13.80
CA THR A 79 9.58 1.03 15.20
C THR A 79 8.77 -0.25 15.37
N TYR A 80 7.74 -0.46 14.55
CA TYR A 80 6.80 -1.57 14.68
C TYR A 80 7.44 -2.92 14.37
N TYR A 81 8.16 -3.04 13.26
CA TYR A 81 8.65 -4.34 12.78
C TYR A 81 10.02 -4.74 13.33
N LEU A 82 10.81 -3.79 13.86
CA LEU A 82 12.21 -4.04 14.20
C LEU A 82 12.60 -3.68 15.62
N ASN A 83 11.78 -2.88 16.32
CA ASN A 83 12.11 -2.37 17.65
C ASN A 83 10.98 -2.54 18.67
N LEU A 84 9.82 -3.07 18.27
CA LEU A 84 8.74 -3.40 19.20
C LEU A 84 9.01 -4.74 19.86
N ASP A 85 8.82 -4.83 21.18
CA ASP A 85 8.99 -6.08 21.93
C ASP A 85 7.97 -7.14 21.46
N ASP A 86 8.37 -8.41 21.35
CA ASP A 86 7.52 -9.51 20.87
C ASP A 86 6.18 -9.59 21.63
N GLU A 87 6.19 -9.42 22.96
CA GLU A 87 4.96 -9.43 23.77
C GLU A 87 3.99 -8.31 23.37
N LYS A 88 4.51 -7.11 23.09
CA LYS A 88 3.70 -5.97 22.64
C LYS A 88 3.23 -6.15 21.20
N PHE A 89 4.09 -6.67 20.34
CA PHE A 89 3.73 -6.98 18.96
C PHE A 89 2.57 -7.97 18.92
N GLU A 90 2.68 -9.09 19.65
CA GLU A 90 1.60 -10.07 19.71
C GLU A 90 0.32 -9.53 20.39
N ASP A 91 0.44 -8.67 21.40
CA ASP A 91 -0.71 -8.00 22.01
C ASP A 91 -1.45 -7.11 21.00
N VAL A 92 -0.72 -6.37 20.16
CA VAL A 92 -1.31 -5.57 19.08
C VAL A 92 -1.99 -6.46 18.04
N GLU A 93 -1.31 -7.49 17.54
CA GLU A 93 -1.83 -8.39 16.52
C GLU A 93 -3.07 -9.19 16.97
N ARG A 94 -3.28 -9.36 18.28
CA ARG A 94 -4.47 -10.04 18.83
C ARG A 94 -5.70 -9.14 19.02
N LYS A 95 -5.55 -7.81 18.97
CA LYS A 95 -6.67 -6.88 19.27
C LYS A 95 -7.77 -6.93 18.21
N GLU A 96 -7.38 -7.06 16.94
CA GLU A 96 -8.33 -7.13 15.84
C GLU A 96 -7.79 -7.98 14.69
N LEU A 97 -8.70 -8.58 13.93
CA LEU A 97 -8.35 -9.27 12.70
C LEU A 97 -8.04 -8.24 11.62
N PHE A 98 -6.76 -8.15 11.25
CA PHE A 98 -6.24 -7.18 10.31
C PHE A 98 -5.76 -7.87 9.02
N ASP A 99 -6.06 -7.29 7.86
CA ASP A 99 -5.64 -7.82 6.56
C ASP A 99 -5.18 -6.77 5.53
N GLU A 100 -4.98 -5.53 5.96
CA GLU A 100 -4.50 -4.41 5.13
C GLU A 100 -2.99 -4.17 5.37
N TYR A 101 -2.18 -5.24 5.35
CA TYR A 101 -0.77 -5.19 5.72
C TYR A 101 0.08 -4.31 4.79
N GLU A 102 -0.23 -4.31 3.50
CA GLU A 102 0.46 -3.47 2.51
C GLU A 102 0.19 -1.98 2.75
N ASP A 103 -1.06 -1.62 3.07
CA ASP A 103 -1.46 -0.25 3.37
C ASP A 103 -0.90 0.21 4.72
N TRP A 104 -0.92 -0.68 5.73
CA TRP A 104 -0.30 -0.44 7.04
C TRP A 104 1.20 -0.20 6.92
N HIS A 105 1.91 -1.06 6.19
CA HIS A 105 3.34 -0.90 5.97
C HIS A 105 3.64 0.40 5.22
N SER A 106 2.89 0.70 4.16
CA SER A 106 3.05 1.93 3.39
C SER A 106 2.84 3.16 4.28
N MET A 107 1.77 3.19 5.07
CA MET A 107 1.52 4.23 6.06
C MET A 107 2.68 4.35 7.04
N CYS A 108 3.10 3.24 7.66
CA CYS A 108 4.16 3.25 8.67
C CYS A 108 5.52 3.72 8.13
N CYS A 109 5.79 3.57 6.84
CA CYS A 109 7.00 4.11 6.20
C CYS A 109 6.97 5.65 6.04
N HIS A 110 5.79 6.27 6.08
CA HIS A 110 5.59 7.71 5.82
C HIS A 110 5.43 8.56 7.09
N TYR A 111 5.48 7.94 8.26
CA TYR A 111 5.45 8.63 9.55
C TYR A 111 6.74 8.35 10.30
N THR A 112 7.24 9.35 11.03
CA THR A 112 8.45 9.23 11.84
C THR A 112 8.18 9.43 13.32
N PHE A 113 8.93 8.71 14.15
CA PHE A 113 9.21 9.10 15.52
C PHE A 113 10.61 9.69 15.58
N THR A 114 10.69 10.98 15.92
CA THR A 114 11.95 11.70 16.08
C THR A 114 12.12 12.12 17.52
N TRP A 115 13.26 11.77 18.13
CA TRP A 115 13.63 12.30 19.43
C TRP A 115 15.02 12.95 19.36
N ALA A 116 15.13 14.12 19.98
CA ALA A 116 16.35 14.91 20.00
C ALA A 116 16.66 15.39 21.41
N LEU A 117 17.95 15.50 21.72
CA LEU A 117 18.48 15.98 22.99
C LEU A 117 19.45 17.13 22.76
N CYS A 118 19.28 18.20 23.53
CA CYS A 118 20.32 19.21 23.70
C CYS A 118 20.81 19.17 25.14
N ARG A 119 22.13 19.04 25.31
CA ARG A 119 22.80 19.01 26.60
C ARG A 119 24.06 19.85 26.56
N ARG A 120 24.22 20.73 27.55
CA ARG A 120 25.43 21.53 27.74
C ARG A 120 26.33 20.99 28.86
N SER A 121 25.82 20.11 29.72
CA SER A 121 26.54 19.55 30.86
C SER A 121 27.40 18.33 30.47
N SER A 122 28.68 18.31 30.89
CA SER A 122 29.61 17.19 30.72
C SER A 122 29.44 16.06 31.76
N ALA A 123 28.44 16.15 32.64
CA ALA A 123 28.15 15.11 33.61
C ALA A 123 27.71 13.80 32.92
N ALA A 124 27.77 12.68 33.66
CA ALA A 124 27.42 11.36 33.16
C ALA A 124 26.04 11.32 32.46
N PRO A 125 25.84 10.40 31.49
CA PRO A 125 24.55 10.20 30.83
C PRO A 125 23.44 10.07 31.86
N GLY A 126 22.40 10.89 31.72
CA GLY A 126 21.21 10.80 32.58
C GLY A 126 20.22 9.78 32.01
N LYS A 127 19.13 9.48 32.75
CA LYS A 127 18.02 8.61 32.29
C LYS A 127 17.47 9.00 30.91
N LEU A 128 17.56 10.29 30.55
CA LEU A 128 17.12 10.82 29.26
C LEU A 128 18.03 10.38 28.10
N GLU A 129 19.34 10.24 28.31
CA GLU A 129 20.27 9.72 27.29
C GLU A 129 20.17 8.21 27.12
N GLU A 130 19.88 7.48 28.20
CA GLU A 130 19.54 6.06 28.16
C GLU A 130 18.22 5.85 27.39
N ALA A 131 17.20 6.67 27.65
CA ALA A 131 15.94 6.64 26.91
C ALA A 131 16.10 7.06 25.44
N ALA A 132 17.06 7.95 25.15
CA ALA A 132 17.42 8.33 23.79
C ALA A 132 18.50 7.42 23.18
N ALA A 133 18.73 6.22 23.73
CA ALA A 133 19.63 5.25 23.13
C ALA A 133 19.30 5.08 21.64
N VAL A 134 20.35 4.93 20.82
CA VAL A 134 20.16 4.80 19.37
C VAL A 134 19.53 3.45 19.13
N LEU A 135 18.23 3.44 18.87
CA LEU A 135 17.56 2.26 18.36
C LEU A 135 18.16 1.95 16.97
N PRO A 136 18.54 0.70 16.70
CA PRO A 136 19.19 0.37 15.45
C PRO A 136 18.22 0.60 14.29
N ARG A 137 18.66 1.36 13.28
CA ARG A 137 18.08 1.34 11.94
C ARG A 137 18.41 0.01 11.28
N ARG A 138 17.75 -1.06 11.73
CA ARG A 138 17.92 -2.39 11.15
C ARG A 138 17.34 -2.35 9.75
N ARG A 139 18.17 -2.30 8.72
CA ARG A 139 17.64 -2.52 7.36
C ARG A 139 17.40 -4.01 7.20
N LEU A 140 16.21 -4.38 6.76
CA LEU A 140 15.94 -5.70 6.15
C LEU A 140 16.67 -5.78 4.81
N ARG A 141 18.00 -5.69 4.80
CA ARG A 141 18.83 -5.97 3.63
C ARG A 141 19.35 -7.38 3.78
N GLY A 142 18.66 -8.34 3.16
CA GLY A 142 19.32 -9.57 2.73
C GLY A 142 20.43 -9.24 1.71
N PRO A 143 21.32 -10.19 1.38
CA PRO A 143 22.22 -10.02 0.25
C PRO A 143 21.37 -9.79 -0.99
N GLY A 144 21.23 -8.52 -1.41
CA GLY A 144 20.43 -8.16 -2.55
C GLY A 144 20.91 -8.96 -3.75
N TYR A 145 20.00 -9.66 -4.42
CA TYR A 145 20.36 -10.34 -5.65
C TYR A 145 20.63 -9.28 -6.71
N PRO A 146 21.75 -9.35 -7.45
CA PRO A 146 21.97 -8.45 -8.57
C PRO A 146 20.80 -8.61 -9.54
N ILE A 147 20.06 -7.53 -9.76
CA ILE A 147 19.05 -7.48 -10.81
C ILE A 147 19.82 -7.64 -12.13
N SER A 148 19.73 -8.82 -12.76
CA SER A 148 20.37 -9.02 -14.06
C SER A 148 19.77 -8.04 -15.05
N ARG A 149 20.50 -7.74 -16.14
CA ARG A 149 19.91 -7.07 -17.30
C ARG A 149 18.60 -7.78 -17.64
N GLN A 150 17.49 -7.04 -17.64
CA GLN A 150 16.17 -7.57 -17.95
C GLN A 150 16.22 -8.18 -19.36
N THR A 151 15.98 -9.48 -19.47
CA THR A 151 15.87 -10.19 -20.76
C THR A 151 14.44 -10.16 -21.31
N TYR A 152 13.50 -9.61 -20.54
CA TYR A 152 12.12 -9.45 -20.94
C TYR A 152 11.86 -8.01 -21.41
N ARG A 153 10.99 -7.87 -22.40
CA ARG A 153 10.45 -6.58 -22.83
C ARG A 153 9.09 -6.40 -22.18
N LEU A 154 8.88 -5.27 -21.53
CA LEU A 154 7.57 -4.83 -21.08
C LEU A 154 6.90 -4.10 -22.25
N GLU A 155 5.77 -4.62 -22.71
CA GLU A 155 4.93 -3.96 -23.71
C GLU A 155 3.56 -3.72 -23.09
N VAL A 156 3.08 -2.48 -23.14
CA VAL A 156 1.71 -2.14 -22.75
C VAL A 156 0.82 -2.43 -23.96
N VAL A 157 0.10 -3.55 -23.91
CA VAL A 157 -0.70 -4.05 -25.05
C VAL A 157 -2.10 -3.41 -25.12
N GLY A 158 -2.43 -2.55 -24.15
CA GLY A 158 -3.63 -1.71 -24.15
C GLY A 158 -3.58 -0.71 -22.99
N ALA A 159 -3.70 0.57 -23.31
CA ALA A 159 -3.78 1.64 -22.32
C ALA A 159 -5.07 2.44 -22.56
N ALA A 160 -5.75 2.80 -21.49
CA ALA A 160 -6.77 3.83 -21.54
C ALA A 160 -6.11 5.17 -21.87
N ALA A 161 -6.52 5.82 -22.96
CA ALA A 161 -6.33 7.25 -23.09
C ALA A 161 -7.19 7.92 -21.99
N GLU A 162 -6.52 8.60 -21.05
CA GLU A 162 -7.09 9.45 -19.98
C GLU A 162 -8.22 8.86 -19.11
N GLU A 163 -7.97 8.64 -17.80
CA GLU A 163 -8.94 8.35 -16.71
C GLU A 163 -10.01 7.25 -16.92
N ALA A 164 -10.16 6.71 -18.13
CA ALA A 164 -11.18 5.78 -18.57
C ALA A 164 -10.52 4.42 -18.85
N SER A 165 -10.09 3.78 -17.75
CA SER A 165 -9.60 2.40 -17.66
C SER A 165 -10.05 1.50 -18.81
N LEU A 166 -9.13 0.82 -19.50
CA LEU A 166 -9.34 -0.37 -20.35
C LEU A 166 -10.81 -0.58 -20.78
N ASN A 167 -11.39 0.32 -21.60
CA ASN A 167 -12.78 0.24 -22.06
C ASN A 167 -13.84 -0.09 -20.97
N GLY A 168 -13.74 0.56 -19.81
CA GLY A 168 -14.67 0.35 -18.68
C GLY A 168 -14.38 -0.87 -17.81
N ALA A 169 -13.22 -1.54 -17.94
CA ALA A 169 -12.74 -2.48 -16.93
C ALA A 169 -12.26 -1.67 -15.70
N PRO A 170 -13.04 -1.59 -14.61
CA PRO A 170 -12.68 -0.75 -13.48
C PRO A 170 -11.38 -1.30 -12.90
N GLY A 171 -10.49 -0.42 -12.43
CA GLY A 171 -9.41 -0.84 -11.54
C GLY A 171 -10.00 -1.69 -10.43
N ARG A 172 -9.46 -2.90 -10.25
CA ARG A 172 -9.87 -3.81 -9.19
C ARG A 172 -8.67 -4.35 -8.46
N TRP A 173 -8.85 -4.60 -7.18
CA TRP A 173 -7.83 -5.13 -6.28
C TRP A 173 -8.29 -6.46 -5.68
N GLY A 174 -7.34 -7.34 -5.36
CA GLY A 174 -7.65 -8.67 -4.81
C GLY A 174 -8.46 -9.56 -5.75
N LEU A 175 -8.38 -9.33 -7.06
CA LEU A 175 -8.92 -10.25 -8.08
C LEU A 175 -7.92 -11.38 -8.34
N ASP A 176 -8.38 -12.43 -9.01
CA ASP A 176 -7.48 -13.37 -9.68
C ASP A 176 -7.87 -13.52 -11.16
N ALA A 177 -6.96 -14.05 -11.97
CA ALA A 177 -7.12 -14.16 -13.40
C ALA A 177 -6.51 -15.45 -13.96
N CYS A 178 -7.07 -15.93 -15.08
CA CYS A 178 -6.51 -17.04 -15.83
C CYS A 178 -6.75 -16.86 -17.32
N ILE A 179 -6.01 -17.59 -18.15
CA ILE A 179 -6.31 -17.69 -19.58
C ILE A 179 -7.08 -18.99 -19.81
N SER A 180 -8.25 -18.88 -20.44
CA SER A 180 -9.08 -20.03 -20.84
C SER A 180 -9.68 -19.79 -22.21
N ASP A 181 -9.58 -20.79 -23.09
CA ASP A 181 -10.10 -20.78 -24.47
C ASP A 181 -9.67 -19.55 -25.32
N GLY A 182 -8.48 -19.00 -25.05
CA GLY A 182 -7.96 -17.84 -25.77
C GLY A 182 -8.53 -16.50 -25.29
N ALA A 183 -9.16 -16.45 -24.11
CA ALA A 183 -9.52 -15.22 -23.43
C ALA A 183 -8.81 -15.14 -22.06
N LEU A 184 -8.37 -13.95 -21.69
CA LEU A 184 -7.99 -13.61 -20.32
C LEU A 184 -9.29 -13.36 -19.54
N CYS A 185 -9.54 -14.21 -18.56
CA CYS A 185 -10.69 -14.18 -17.68
C CYS A 185 -10.25 -13.68 -16.30
N LEU A 186 -10.88 -12.61 -15.82
CA LEU A 186 -10.71 -12.09 -14.47
C LEU A 186 -12.01 -12.30 -13.69
N PHE A 187 -11.93 -12.59 -12.40
CA PHE A 187 -13.12 -12.68 -11.55
C PHE A 187 -12.93 -11.91 -10.24
N GLY A 188 -14.04 -11.39 -9.73
CA GLY A 188 -14.12 -10.81 -8.40
C GLY A 188 -13.25 -9.57 -8.18
N GLY A 189 -12.70 -9.47 -6.97
CA GLY A 189 -11.95 -8.31 -6.49
C GLY A 189 -12.84 -7.22 -5.91
N PHE A 190 -12.24 -6.07 -5.58
CA PHE A 190 -12.94 -4.85 -5.15
C PHE A 190 -12.75 -3.75 -6.17
N GLY A 191 -13.82 -3.05 -6.52
CA GLY A 191 -13.78 -1.98 -7.50
C GLY A 191 -15.17 -1.46 -7.84
N LYS A 192 -15.30 -0.73 -8.95
CA LYS A 192 -16.58 -0.12 -9.35
C LYS A 192 -17.56 -1.17 -9.87
N GLY A 193 -18.70 -1.29 -9.18
CA GLY A 193 -19.81 -2.15 -9.57
C GLY A 193 -20.45 -1.77 -10.90
N LEU A 194 -21.17 -2.71 -11.52
CA LEU A 194 -21.98 -2.44 -12.73
C LEU A 194 -23.07 -1.38 -12.49
N GLY A 195 -23.62 -1.33 -11.27
CA GLY A 195 -24.57 -0.30 -10.85
C GLY A 195 -23.92 0.98 -10.29
N GLY A 196 -22.60 1.14 -10.44
CA GLY A 196 -21.83 2.19 -9.77
C GLY A 196 -21.41 1.82 -8.35
N GLY A 197 -20.68 2.73 -7.71
CA GLY A 197 -20.12 2.56 -6.36
C GLY A 197 -18.97 1.53 -6.27
N HIS A 198 -18.10 1.71 -5.28
CA HIS A 198 -17.06 0.72 -4.99
C HIS A 198 -17.62 -0.40 -4.11
N GLN A 199 -17.39 -1.65 -4.52
CA GLN A 199 -17.84 -2.83 -3.80
C GLN A 199 -16.99 -4.04 -4.16
N ARG A 200 -17.16 -5.13 -3.39
CA ARG A 200 -16.72 -6.46 -3.83
C ARG A 200 -17.52 -6.91 -5.03
N LEU A 201 -16.82 -7.50 -5.98
CA LEU A 201 -17.31 -7.84 -7.30
C LEU A 201 -17.47 -9.35 -7.44
N ASN A 202 -18.32 -9.74 -8.39
CA ASN A 202 -18.68 -11.12 -8.71
C ASN A 202 -18.90 -11.31 -10.22
N ASP A 203 -18.56 -10.30 -11.02
CA ASP A 203 -18.63 -10.36 -12.48
C ASP A 203 -17.34 -10.96 -13.04
N VAL A 204 -17.49 -11.63 -14.17
CA VAL A 204 -16.38 -12.09 -15.00
C VAL A 204 -16.00 -10.97 -15.96
N VAL A 205 -14.71 -10.67 -16.06
CA VAL A 205 -14.19 -9.82 -17.13
C VAL A 205 -13.48 -10.72 -18.13
N ARG A 206 -13.84 -10.62 -19.40
CA ARG A 206 -13.20 -11.37 -20.49
C ARG A 206 -12.52 -10.38 -21.43
N ILE A 207 -11.27 -10.68 -21.75
CA ILE A 207 -10.47 -9.94 -22.73
C ILE A 207 -9.96 -10.96 -23.75
N ASP A 208 -10.30 -10.79 -25.03
CA ASP A 208 -9.80 -11.68 -26.08
C ASP A 208 -8.29 -11.48 -26.26
N VAL A 209 -7.48 -12.45 -25.84
CA VAL A 209 -6.01 -12.31 -25.89
C VAL A 209 -5.48 -12.38 -27.32
N ARG A 210 -6.26 -12.92 -28.27
CA ARG A 210 -5.86 -13.01 -29.68
C ARG A 210 -5.95 -11.65 -30.38
N ARG A 211 -6.72 -10.73 -29.81
CA ARG A 211 -6.89 -9.35 -30.28
C ARG A 211 -5.96 -8.37 -29.56
N LEU A 212 -5.09 -8.85 -28.67
CA LEU A 212 -4.04 -8.06 -28.03
C LEU A 212 -2.88 -7.81 -29.00
N ASN A 213 -3.11 -6.98 -30.02
CA ASN A 213 -2.06 -6.42 -30.85
C ASN A 213 -1.86 -4.95 -30.45
N GLY A 214 -0.60 -4.55 -30.26
CA GLY A 214 -0.28 -3.22 -29.73
C GLY A 214 -0.95 -2.09 -30.50
N GLY A 215 -1.76 -1.29 -29.80
CA GLY A 215 -2.43 -0.10 -30.33
C GLY A 215 -3.95 -0.21 -30.49
N ASP A 216 -4.52 -1.42 -30.45
CA ASP A 216 -5.97 -1.61 -30.59
C ASP A 216 -6.71 -1.47 -29.26
N ALA A 217 -7.98 -1.03 -29.34
CA ALA A 217 -8.88 -0.96 -28.20
C ALA A 217 -9.19 -2.38 -27.68
N LEU A 218 -9.03 -2.59 -26.36
CA LEU A 218 -9.28 -3.90 -25.76
C LEU A 218 -10.76 -4.30 -25.86
N ASP A 219 -11.05 -5.46 -26.46
CA ASP A 219 -12.40 -6.07 -26.41
C ASP A 219 -12.65 -6.62 -25.01
N VAL A 220 -13.08 -5.73 -24.10
CA VAL A 220 -13.40 -6.05 -22.72
C VAL A 220 -14.90 -6.30 -22.58
N ARG A 221 -15.27 -7.49 -22.09
CA ARG A 221 -16.65 -7.83 -21.75
C ARG A 221 -16.77 -8.08 -20.26
N ARG A 222 -17.70 -7.37 -19.61
CA ARG A 222 -18.04 -7.58 -18.20
C ARG A 222 -19.37 -8.33 -18.13
N GLU A 223 -19.35 -9.52 -17.55
CA GLU A 223 -20.48 -10.44 -17.52
C GLU A 223 -20.87 -10.72 -16.06
N PRO A 224 -22.03 -10.22 -15.58
CA PRO A 224 -22.54 -10.59 -14.26
C PRO A 224 -22.98 -12.07 -14.26
N PRO A 225 -23.10 -12.72 -13.08
CA PRO A 225 -23.66 -14.06 -13.00
C PRO A 225 -25.11 -14.07 -13.48
N SER A 226 -25.38 -14.72 -14.62
CA SER A 226 -26.70 -14.69 -15.27
C SER A 226 -27.60 -15.87 -14.87
N ASN A 227 -27.02 -16.99 -14.44
CA ASN A 227 -27.71 -18.21 -14.06
C ASN A 227 -27.90 -18.36 -12.53
N VAL A 228 -27.81 -17.26 -11.79
CA VAL A 228 -27.89 -17.21 -10.32
C VAL A 228 -28.92 -16.16 -9.91
N GLN A 229 -29.80 -16.50 -8.97
CA GLN A 229 -30.80 -15.58 -8.43
C GLN A 229 -30.13 -14.33 -7.83
N LYS A 230 -30.81 -13.18 -7.88
CA LYS A 230 -30.20 -11.89 -7.46
C LYS A 230 -29.74 -11.91 -6.01
N GLU A 231 -30.45 -12.63 -5.15
CA GLU A 231 -30.14 -12.81 -3.73
C GLU A 231 -28.82 -13.58 -3.56
N ASP A 232 -28.64 -14.66 -4.32
CA ASP A 232 -27.47 -15.52 -4.29
C ASP A 232 -26.24 -14.89 -4.97
N GLN A 233 -26.45 -13.97 -5.92
CA GLN A 233 -25.35 -13.23 -6.56
C GLN A 233 -24.51 -12.46 -5.53
N LYS A 234 -25.13 -11.92 -4.47
CA LYS A 234 -24.38 -11.22 -3.42
C LYS A 234 -23.40 -12.14 -2.69
N ALA A 235 -23.75 -13.41 -2.51
CA ALA A 235 -22.90 -14.40 -1.86
C ALA A 235 -21.66 -14.78 -2.70
N LEU A 236 -21.65 -14.46 -4.00
CA LEU A 236 -20.51 -14.70 -4.88
C LEU A 236 -19.44 -13.61 -4.81
N ARG A 237 -19.74 -12.44 -4.23
CA ARG A 237 -18.83 -11.29 -4.19
C ARG A 237 -17.64 -11.55 -3.28
N ARG A 238 -16.41 -11.52 -3.82
CA ARG A 238 -15.23 -11.94 -3.07
C ARG A 238 -13.93 -11.32 -3.57
N MET A 239 -12.93 -11.30 -2.69
CA MET A 239 -11.53 -10.95 -2.97
C MET A 239 -10.60 -12.08 -2.52
N TYR A 240 -9.36 -12.06 -3.00
CA TYR A 240 -8.27 -12.97 -2.60
C TYR A 240 -8.64 -14.45 -2.73
N HIS A 241 -9.43 -14.77 -3.75
CA HIS A 241 -9.70 -16.13 -4.18
C HIS A 241 -8.62 -16.59 -5.16
N SER A 242 -8.59 -17.88 -5.45
CA SER A 242 -7.74 -18.41 -6.52
C SER A 242 -8.58 -18.86 -7.71
N ILE A 243 -8.09 -18.66 -8.92
CA ILE A 243 -8.68 -19.15 -10.16
C ILE A 243 -7.76 -20.20 -10.79
N SER A 244 -8.37 -21.26 -11.29
CA SER A 244 -7.67 -22.28 -12.08
C SER A 244 -8.41 -22.51 -13.40
N ALA A 245 -7.69 -22.34 -14.51
CA ALA A 245 -8.24 -22.55 -15.84
C ALA A 245 -8.73 -24.01 -16.02
N ALA A 246 -9.81 -24.19 -16.75
CA ALA A 246 -10.35 -25.49 -17.12
C ALA A 246 -10.95 -25.44 -18.53
N PRO A 247 -11.08 -26.55 -19.25
CA PRO A 247 -11.74 -26.56 -20.55
C PRO A 247 -13.16 -25.99 -20.48
N GLY A 248 -13.47 -24.99 -21.31
CA GLY A 248 -14.78 -24.32 -21.33
C GLY A 248 -15.01 -23.34 -20.18
N GLY A 249 -13.97 -22.91 -19.46
CA GLY A 249 -14.10 -21.93 -18.37
C GLY A 249 -13.00 -21.99 -17.31
N PHE A 250 -13.37 -21.94 -16.04
CA PHE A 250 -12.42 -21.96 -14.91
C PHE A 250 -13.11 -22.32 -13.59
N PHE A 251 -12.32 -22.69 -12.60
CA PHE A 251 -12.75 -22.87 -11.22
C PHE A 251 -12.27 -21.73 -10.34
N ILE A 252 -13.06 -21.36 -9.36
CA ILE A 252 -12.74 -20.41 -8.30
C ILE A 252 -12.68 -21.19 -6.98
N PHE A 253 -11.62 -20.99 -6.21
CA PHE A 253 -11.42 -21.58 -4.91
C PHE A 253 -11.34 -20.49 -3.83
N GLY A 254 -12.18 -20.60 -2.80
CA GLY A 254 -12.13 -19.78 -1.60
C GLY A 254 -12.30 -18.28 -1.84
N GLY A 255 -11.41 -17.50 -1.23
CA GLY A 255 -11.52 -16.04 -1.10
C GLY A 255 -12.35 -15.62 0.10
N ARG A 256 -12.63 -14.32 0.20
CA ARG A 256 -13.31 -13.75 1.37
C ARG A 256 -14.22 -12.58 1.04
N ALA A 257 -15.25 -12.39 1.87
CA ALA A 257 -16.05 -11.18 1.93
C ALA A 257 -15.46 -10.16 2.92
N GLY A 258 -14.71 -10.60 3.92
CA GLY A 258 -14.04 -9.72 4.87
C GLY A 258 -13.01 -10.51 5.67
N PRO A 259 -12.24 -9.85 6.56
CA PRO A 259 -11.20 -10.52 7.34
C PRO A 259 -11.71 -11.75 8.10
N GLN A 260 -12.95 -11.69 8.60
CA GLN A 260 -13.57 -12.77 9.37
C GLN A 260 -14.43 -13.73 8.54
N GLN A 261 -14.68 -13.42 7.27
CA GLN A 261 -15.65 -14.12 6.44
C GLN A 261 -14.97 -14.71 5.20
N GLY A 262 -14.23 -15.79 5.41
CA GLY A 262 -13.67 -16.63 4.36
C GLY A 262 -14.73 -17.56 3.75
N TYR A 263 -14.61 -17.82 2.46
CA TYR A 263 -15.42 -18.80 1.75
C TYR A 263 -14.69 -20.15 1.70
N ASN A 264 -15.44 -21.23 1.91
CA ASN A 264 -14.97 -22.61 1.78
C ASN A 264 -15.77 -23.35 0.71
N ASP A 265 -15.87 -22.73 -0.46
CA ASP A 265 -16.60 -23.23 -1.61
C ASP A 265 -15.69 -23.34 -2.83
N VAL A 266 -16.17 -24.12 -3.81
CA VAL A 266 -15.56 -24.22 -5.14
C VAL A 266 -16.62 -23.88 -6.16
N ILE A 267 -16.38 -22.85 -6.96
CA ILE A 267 -17.33 -22.40 -7.99
C ILE A 267 -16.78 -22.74 -9.35
N ARG A 268 -17.59 -23.38 -10.19
CA ARG A 268 -17.27 -23.60 -11.60
C ARG A 268 -17.91 -22.50 -12.45
N VAL A 269 -17.10 -21.74 -13.17
CA VAL A 269 -17.55 -20.80 -14.20
C VAL A 269 -17.42 -21.48 -15.56
N ARG A 270 -18.50 -21.45 -16.34
CA ARG A 270 -18.51 -21.91 -17.73
C ARG A 270 -18.57 -20.70 -18.64
N CYS A 271 -17.55 -20.53 -19.47
CA CYS A 271 -17.54 -19.52 -20.51
C CYS A 271 -18.18 -20.15 -21.75
N GLY A 272 -19.36 -19.67 -22.16
CA GLY A 272 -19.94 -20.11 -23.42
C GLY A 272 -19.00 -19.82 -24.58
N ALA A 273 -18.97 -20.72 -25.58
CA ALA A 273 -18.50 -20.36 -26.90
C ALA A 273 -19.39 -19.21 -27.37
N ALA A 274 -18.86 -17.99 -27.42
CA ALA A 274 -19.51 -16.92 -28.15
C ALA A 274 -19.57 -17.39 -29.60
N ASP A 275 -20.79 -17.70 -30.06
CA ASP A 275 -21.17 -17.94 -31.45
C ASP A 275 -20.06 -18.50 -32.35
N ALA A 276 -19.97 -19.83 -32.43
CA ALA A 276 -19.35 -20.42 -33.61
C ALA A 276 -20.16 -19.92 -34.83
N PRO A 277 -19.53 -19.25 -35.81
CA PRO A 277 -20.26 -18.88 -37.02
C PRO A 277 -20.70 -20.18 -37.69
N SER A 278 -22.02 -20.34 -37.80
CA SER A 278 -22.68 -21.34 -38.65
C SER A 278 -22.33 -21.13 -40.11
#